data_AF-U7LG34-F1
#
_entry.id   AF-U7LG34-F1
#
_cell.length_a   1.000
_cell.length_b   1.000
_cell.length_c   1.000
_cell.angle_alpha   90.00
_cell.angle_beta   90.00
_cell.angle_gamma   90.00
#
_symmetry.space_group_name_H-M   'P 1'
#
loop_
_entity.id
_entity.type
_entity.pdbx_description
1 polymer ?
#
loop_
_entity_poly.entity_id
_entity_poly.type
_entity_poly.pdbx_seq_one_letter_code
_entity_poly.pdbx_strand_id
1 'polypeptide(L)'
;MLYILAEQGSDPNNTWWGIVPILLVVVPLVFWFCAVVSIVRSGFGWGVKLLLVLAALAYPLIGPLLWFVVGRGTEFKTQLDVGRG
;
A
#
# COMPACT_ATOMS: atom_id res chain seq x y z
N MET A 1 20.63 -5.43 -14.72
CA MET A 1 21.24 -4.46 -13.78
C MET A 1 20.49 -4.37 -12.46
N LEU A 2 19.16 -4.26 -12.41
CA LEU A 2 18.39 -4.22 -11.15
C LEU A 2 18.43 -5.53 -10.32
N TYR A 3 18.64 -6.69 -10.96
CA TYR A 3 18.72 -7.99 -10.27
C TYR A 3 20.01 -8.18 -9.46
N ILE A 4 21.13 -7.59 -9.89
CA ILE A 4 22.45 -7.69 -9.22
C ILE A 4 22.46 -6.95 -7.88
N LEU A 5 21.66 -5.88 -7.76
CA LEU A 5 21.58 -5.06 -6.53
C LEU A 5 20.73 -5.73 -5.44
N ALA A 6 19.87 -6.69 -5.80
CA ALA A 6 19.08 -7.44 -4.83
C ALA A 6 19.90 -8.54 -4.13
N GLU A 7 20.92 -9.08 -4.80
CA GLU A 7 21.78 -10.15 -4.26
C GLU A 7 22.90 -9.64 -3.33
N GLN A 8 23.32 -8.39 -3.44
CA GLN A 8 24.50 -7.86 -2.75
C GLN A 8 24.28 -7.47 -1.27
N GLY A 9 23.06 -7.57 -0.75
CA GLY A 9 22.71 -7.15 0.62
C GLY A 9 22.24 -8.27 1.56
N SER A 10 22.53 -9.54 1.26
CA SER A 10 22.11 -10.66 2.11
C SER A 10 23.18 -11.02 3.14
N ASP A 11 23.33 -10.20 4.19
CA ASP A 11 23.92 -10.70 5.43
C ASP A 11 22.88 -11.61 6.11
N PRO A 12 23.24 -12.79 6.62
CA PRO A 12 22.29 -13.68 7.30
C PRO A 12 21.62 -13.02 8.54
N ASN A 13 22.22 -11.95 9.09
CA ASN A 13 21.67 -11.17 10.20
C ASN A 13 20.70 -10.04 9.76
N ASN A 14 20.73 -9.59 8.50
CA ASN A 14 19.85 -8.54 7.96
C ASN A 14 18.85 -9.04 6.90
N THR A 15 18.79 -10.36 6.67
CA THR A 15 17.86 -11.03 5.74
C THR A 15 16.39 -10.62 5.93
N TRP A 16 16.01 -10.26 7.16
CA TRP A 16 14.67 -9.76 7.48
C TRP A 16 14.30 -8.48 6.70
N TRP A 17 15.24 -7.55 6.48
CA TRP A 17 15.00 -6.33 5.71
C TRP A 17 14.77 -6.59 4.22
N GLY A 18 15.30 -7.70 3.69
CA GLY A 18 15.05 -8.11 2.30
C GLY A 18 13.66 -8.72 2.11
N ILE A 19 13.18 -9.47 3.11
CA ILE A 19 11.93 -10.25 2.99
C ILE A 19 10.67 -9.44 3.32
N VAL A 20 10.79 -8.46 4.22
CA VAL A 20 9.69 -7.57 4.63
C VAL A 20 9.04 -6.82 3.45
N PRO A 21 9.79 -6.12 2.57
CA PRO A 21 9.17 -5.43 1.44
C PRO A 21 8.54 -6.40 0.44
N ILE A 22 9.14 -7.58 0.25
CA ILE A 22 8.59 -8.64 -0.60
C ILE A 22 7.25 -9.12 -0.03
N LEU A 23 7.17 -9.40 1.27
CA LEU A 23 5.92 -9.79 1.93
C LEU A 23 4.86 -8.69 1.86
N LEU A 24 5.25 -7.43 2.06
CA LEU A 24 4.35 -6.27 2.02
C LEU A 24 3.73 -6.09 0.65
N VAL A 25 4.42 -6.49 -0.43
CA VAL A 25 3.84 -6.49 -1.79
C VAL A 25 3.09 -7.79 -2.06
N VAL A 26 3.71 -8.95 -1.84
CA VAL A 26 3.18 -10.25 -2.28
C VAL A 26 1.92 -10.65 -1.52
N VAL A 27 1.86 -10.48 -0.20
CA VAL A 27 0.71 -10.87 0.63
C VAL A 27 -0.59 -10.16 0.20
N PRO A 28 -0.65 -8.82 0.12
CA PRO A 28 -1.86 -8.15 -0.35
C PRO A 28 -2.19 -8.46 -1.81
N LEU A 29 -1.19 -8.76 -2.65
CA LEU A 29 -1.40 -9.14 -4.05
C LEU A 29 -2.08 -10.51 -4.17
N VAL A 30 -1.64 -11.50 -3.38
CA VAL A 30 -2.31 -12.80 -3.27
C VAL A 30 -3.72 -12.65 -2.70
N PHE A 31 -3.88 -11.83 -1.66
CA PHE A 31 -5.19 -11.55 -1.08
C PHE A 31 -6.14 -10.87 -2.08
N TRP A 32 -5.62 -9.96 -2.91
CA TRP A 32 -6.36 -9.31 -3.99
C TRP A 32 -6.85 -10.34 -5.02
N PHE A 33 -5.99 -11.25 -5.48
CA PHE A 33 -6.42 -12.31 -6.42
C PHE A 33 -7.51 -13.20 -5.81
N CYS A 34 -7.37 -13.59 -4.54
CA CYS A 34 -8.42 -14.32 -3.81
C CYS A 34 -9.73 -13.53 -3.75
N ALA A 35 -9.67 -12.23 -3.48
CA ALA A 35 -10.85 -11.36 -3.45
C ALA A 35 -11.53 -11.26 -4.83
N VAL A 36 -10.76 -11.08 -5.90
CA VAL A 36 -11.28 -11.04 -7.28
C VAL A 36 -11.95 -12.36 -7.65
N VAL A 37 -11.31 -13.49 -7.36
CA VAL A 37 -11.90 -14.83 -7.63
C VAL A 37 -13.18 -15.03 -6.83
N SER A 38 -13.22 -14.58 -5.58
CA SER A 38 -14.43 -14.61 -4.73
C SER A 38 -15.56 -13.75 -5.30
N ILE A 39 -15.25 -12.52 -5.74
CA ILE A 39 -16.21 -11.60 -6.37
C ILE A 39 -16.73 -12.16 -7.70
N VAL A 40 -15.86 -12.73 -8.53
CA VAL A 40 -16.25 -13.30 -9.83
C VAL A 40 -17.15 -14.52 -9.65
N ARG A 41 -16.86 -15.39 -8.68
CA ARG A 41 -17.70 -16.56 -8.35
C ARG A 41 -18.99 -16.21 -7.63
N SER A 42 -19.14 -14.99 -7.11
CA SER A 42 -20.38 -14.59 -6.44
C SER A 42 -21.50 -14.33 -7.46
N GLY A 43 -22.74 -14.53 -7.01
CA GLY A 43 -23.95 -14.22 -7.79
C GLY A 43 -24.27 -12.73 -7.90
N PHE A 44 -23.32 -11.83 -7.59
CA PHE A 44 -23.57 -10.39 -7.66
C PHE A 44 -23.74 -9.90 -9.11
N GLY A 45 -24.60 -8.91 -9.30
CA GLY A 45 -24.73 -8.21 -10.59
C GLY A 45 -23.40 -7.58 -11.03
N TRP A 46 -23.20 -7.48 -12.35
CA TRP A 46 -21.93 -7.05 -12.97
C TRP A 46 -21.41 -5.69 -12.44
N GLY A 47 -22.31 -4.75 -12.17
CA GLY A 47 -21.96 -3.43 -11.60
C GLY A 47 -21.39 -3.51 -10.17
N VAL A 48 -21.91 -4.40 -9.33
CA VAL A 48 -21.44 -4.58 -7.95
C VAL A 48 -20.05 -5.24 -7.93
N LYS A 49 -19.78 -6.17 -8.85
CA LYS A 49 -18.45 -6.77 -9.00
C LYS A 49 -17.39 -5.72 -9.35
N LEU A 50 -17.72 -4.82 -10.26
CA LEU A 50 -16.83 -3.75 -10.69
C LEU A 50 -16.53 -2.76 -9.54
N LEU A 51 -17.56 -2.37 -8.78
CA LEU A 51 -17.40 -1.54 -7.58
C LEU A 51 -16.51 -2.20 -6.52
N LEU A 52 -16.68 -3.50 -6.29
CA LEU A 52 -15.87 -4.24 -5.30
C LEU A 52 -14.40 -4.35 -5.72
N VAL A 53 -14.11 -4.57 -7.01
CA VAL A 53 -12.73 -4.55 -7.53
C VAL A 53 -12.13 -3.16 -7.41
N LEU A 54 -12.88 -2.11 -7.75
CA LEU A 54 -12.43 -0.72 -7.64
C LEU A 54 -12.17 -0.31 -6.19
N ALA A 55 -13.02 -0.76 -5.25
CA ALA A 55 -12.84 -0.55 -3.82
C ALA A 55 -11.60 -1.28 -3.28
N ALA A 56 -11.36 -2.52 -3.73
CA ALA A 56 -10.14 -3.26 -3.40
C ALA A 56 -8.88 -2.57 -3.94
N LEU A 57 -8.98 -1.92 -5.11
CA LEU A 57 -7.89 -1.15 -5.71
C LEU A 57 -7.65 0.19 -5.02
N ALA A 58 -8.69 0.81 -4.48
CA ALA A 58 -8.57 2.06 -3.72
C ALA A 58 -7.86 1.85 -2.38
N TYR A 59 -7.98 0.67 -1.77
CA TYR A 59 -7.38 0.35 -0.47
C TYR A 59 -5.88 0.68 -0.34
N PRO A 60 -4.98 0.28 -1.26
CA PRO A 60 -3.57 0.66 -1.22
C PRO A 60 -3.29 2.14 -1.51
N LEU A 61 -4.23 2.85 -2.15
CA LEU A 61 -4.09 4.27 -2.52
C LEU A 61 -4.59 5.21 -1.43
N ILE A 62 -5.51 4.77 -0.56
CA ILE A 62 -6.11 5.60 0.49
C ILE A 62 -5.06 6.06 1.51
N GLY A 63 -4.10 5.22 1.88
CA GLY A 63 -3.04 5.60 2.84
C GLY A 63 -2.20 6.79 2.36
N PRO A 64 -1.55 6.71 1.19
CA PRO A 64 -0.82 7.83 0.60
C PRO A 64 -1.71 9.05 0.32
N LEU A 65 -2.93 8.84 -0.19
CA LEU A 65 -3.88 9.92 -0.48
C LEU A 65 -4.26 10.69 0.80
N LEU A 66 -4.51 9.98 1.90
CA LEU A 66 -4.84 10.58 3.19
C LEU A 66 -3.67 11.39 3.76
N TRP A 67 -2.42 10.94 3.57
CA TRP A 67 -1.23 11.72 3.95
C TRP A 67 -1.14 13.04 3.17
N PHE A 68 -1.40 13.03 1.87
CA PHE A 68 -1.37 14.24 1.05
C PHE A 68 -2.50 15.23 1.35
N VAL A 69 -3.67 14.73 1.77
CA VAL A 69 -4.85 15.55 2.05
C VAL A 69 -4.86 16.08 3.49
N VAL A 70 -4.54 15.24 4.47
CA VAL A 70 -4.63 15.58 5.90
C VAL A 70 -3.25 15.87 6.50
N GLY A 71 -2.24 15.05 6.20
CA GLY A 71 -0.90 15.16 6.79
C GLY A 71 -0.14 16.43 6.37
N ARG A 72 -0.26 16.87 5.11
CA ARG A 72 0.40 18.11 4.65
C ARG A 72 -0.10 19.39 5.34
N GLY A 73 -1.31 19.40 5.88
CA GLY A 73 -1.89 20.60 6.49
C GLY A 73 -1.33 20.93 7.86
N THR A 74 -0.71 19.97 8.55
CA THR A 74 -0.21 20.16 9.92
C THR A 74 1.13 20.87 9.98
N GLU A 75 1.96 20.77 8.94
CA GLU A 75 3.30 21.37 8.88
C GLU A 75 3.25 22.91 8.85
N PHE A 76 2.21 23.49 8.24
CA PHE A 76 2.03 24.94 8.17
C PHE A 76 1.66 25.57 9.53
N LYS A 77 1.02 24.82 10.43
CA LYS A 77 0.59 25.36 11.72
C LYS A 77 1.72 25.44 12.73
N THR A 78 2.67 24.51 12.69
CA THR A 78 3.79 24.46 13.64
C THR A 78 4.80 25.60 13.42
N GLN A 79 4.99 26.05 12.17
CA GLN A 79 5.85 27.20 11.85
C GLN A 79 5.27 28.55 12.33
N LEU A 80 3.94 28.67 12.41
CA LEU A 80 3.28 29.90 12.86
C LEU A 80 3.24 30.06 14.38
N ASP A 81 3.36 28.95 15.12
CA ASP A 81 3.36 28.92 16.60
C ASP A 81 4.76 29.14 17.18
N VAL A 82 5.80 28.57 16.56
CA VAL A 82 7.21 28.72 16.99
C VAL A 82 7.78 30.12 16.73
N GLY A 83 7.29 30.84 15.71
CA GLY A 83 7.70 32.21 15.42
C GLY A 83 7.09 33.28 16.34
N ARG A 84 6.29 32.89 17.33
CA ARG A 84 5.49 33.78 18.17
C ARG A 84 5.78 33.64 19.68
N GLY A 85 6.77 32.83 20.05
CA GLY A 85 7.26 32.61 21.42
C GLY A 85 8.54 33.39 21.73
#